data_AF-A0A0F9LP31-F1
#
_entry.id   AF-A0A0F9LP31-F1
#
_cell.length_a   1.000
_cell.length_b   1.000
_cell.length_c   1.000
_cell.angle_alpha   90.00
_cell.angle_beta   90.00
_cell.angle_gamma   90.00
#
_symmetry.space_group_name_H-M   'P 1'
#
loop_
_entity.id
_entity.type
_entity.pdbx_description
1 polymer ?
#
loop_
_entity_poly.entity_id
_entity_poly.type
_entity_poly.pdbx_seq_one_letter_code
_entity_poly.pdbx_strand_id
1 'polypeptide(L)'
;MKTIGLNKQDYKLFIRDALNNCLITGGKCNIGCIFCSCKAQNSIGLRNQIDYISKADIDSIVDYINPNQTIFFGEGTSFLSCEPFSNTEYVDLLEYFNKYFPNSNKMTTTTGLNINPQDYDRLRKCNISFVISVNTLDQNKRQEIMKSQDNFYGLIDFLKNCKDIIHKVSLFYFDMKILKSDLEKLNKIDSDYITKKQVMLRLIDYSKFHNQKTQQLHLNAKKTWFKGVEYFDKNVMYPYYWLRSLSDFPDNIKEINNSIFGIYPARKIFKNKIKEALQFFESNLIDVTKIGFLLAESVYDYFIIQFPELKKNAIFVKNNTFGGSYTVAPLLTLNDFINAILKNKKFNTFLTSKTIFNWKRDIGGNHIIFDYPFKIYLI
;
A
#
# COMPACT_ATOMS: atom_id res chain seq x y z
N MET A 1 3.28 22.33 -23.43
CA MET A 1 3.67 21.90 -22.07
C MET A 1 5.18 21.82 -22.06
N LYS A 2 5.87 22.57 -21.18
CA LYS A 2 7.31 22.41 -21.00
C LYS A 2 7.57 21.00 -20.47
N THR A 3 8.27 20.17 -21.22
CA THR A 3 8.91 18.94 -20.75
C THR A 3 10.37 19.28 -20.50
N ILE A 4 10.87 19.21 -19.25
CA ILE A 4 12.31 19.31 -19.01
C ILE A 4 12.77 18.07 -18.25
N GLY A 5 13.24 17.07 -19.02
CA GLY A 5 13.78 15.80 -18.50
C GLY A 5 12.88 14.60 -18.80
N LEU A 6 11.56 14.76 -18.66
CA LEU A 6 10.58 13.68 -18.84
C LEU A 6 9.88 13.69 -20.20
N ASN A 7 9.59 12.50 -20.74
CA ASN A 7 8.66 12.38 -21.87
C ASN A 7 7.22 12.72 -21.45
N LYS A 8 6.33 12.97 -22.43
CA LYS A 8 4.94 13.39 -22.18
C LYS A 8 4.16 12.43 -21.26
N GLN A 9 4.42 11.13 -21.32
CA GLN A 9 3.71 10.15 -20.51
C GLN A 9 4.20 10.18 -19.06
N ASP A 10 5.51 10.24 -18.87
CA ASP A 10 6.15 10.35 -17.55
C ASP A 10 5.78 11.64 -16.84
N TYR A 11 5.76 12.75 -17.58
CA TYR A 11 5.35 14.04 -17.03
C TYR A 11 3.91 14.00 -16.50
N LYS A 12 2.98 13.33 -17.21
CA LYS A 12 1.60 13.15 -16.74
C LYS A 12 1.51 12.33 -15.46
N LEU A 13 2.30 11.26 -15.37
CA LEU A 13 2.37 10.42 -14.17
C LEU A 13 2.95 11.20 -12.99
N PHE A 14 3.98 12.01 -13.24
CA PHE A 14 4.64 12.82 -12.25
C PHE A 14 3.72 13.91 -11.67
N ILE A 15 3.00 14.64 -12.52
CA ILE A 15 1.99 15.62 -12.09
C ILE A 15 0.87 14.96 -11.29
N ARG A 16 0.38 13.79 -11.76
CA ARG A 16 -0.65 13.04 -11.03
C ARG A 16 -0.18 12.69 -9.62
N ASP A 17 1.04 12.19 -9.46
CA ASP A 17 1.56 11.84 -8.14
C ASP A 17 1.75 13.09 -7.26
N ALA A 18 2.24 14.20 -7.82
CA ALA A 18 2.36 15.46 -7.10
C ALA A 18 1.02 15.98 -6.56
N LEU A 19 -0.06 15.89 -7.36
CA LEU A 19 -1.43 16.23 -6.93
C LEU A 19 -1.96 15.36 -5.78
N ASN A 20 -1.32 14.22 -5.52
CA ASN A 20 -1.64 13.35 -4.38
C ASN A 20 -0.55 13.41 -3.30
N ASN A 21 0.26 14.46 -3.27
CA ASN A 21 1.35 14.65 -2.33
C ASN A 21 2.44 13.55 -2.39
N CYS A 22 2.62 12.93 -3.55
CA CYS A 22 3.67 11.96 -3.81
C CYS A 22 4.72 12.55 -4.76
N LEU A 23 5.99 12.43 -4.40
CA LEU A 23 7.11 12.74 -5.29
C LEU A 23 7.92 11.48 -5.52
N ILE A 24 7.84 10.93 -6.73
CA ILE A 24 8.78 9.91 -7.20
C ILE A 24 10.14 10.55 -7.46
N THR A 25 11.20 9.80 -7.18
CA THR A 25 12.59 10.27 -7.36
C THR A 25 13.27 9.65 -8.57
N GLY A 26 12.57 8.77 -9.29
CA GLY A 26 13.11 8.01 -10.41
C GLY A 26 14.23 7.05 -9.97
N GLY A 27 14.86 6.43 -10.95
CA GLY A 27 15.94 5.45 -10.75
C GLY A 27 15.46 4.00 -10.82
N LYS A 28 16.42 3.10 -11.04
CA LYS A 28 16.18 1.66 -11.19
C LYS A 28 16.40 0.96 -9.87
N CYS A 29 15.38 0.26 -9.38
CA CYS A 29 15.52 -0.60 -8.20
C CYS A 29 16.49 -1.74 -8.52
N ASN A 30 17.54 -1.89 -7.72
CA ASN A 30 18.54 -2.96 -7.86
C ASN A 30 18.21 -4.20 -6.99
N ILE A 31 17.06 -4.21 -6.32
CA ILE A 31 16.63 -5.31 -5.44
C ILE A 31 15.67 -6.25 -6.17
N GLY A 32 15.95 -7.55 -6.14
CA GLY A 32 15.22 -8.61 -6.85
C GLY A 32 14.06 -9.24 -6.06
N CYS A 33 13.31 -8.45 -5.28
CA CYS A 33 12.28 -8.96 -4.37
C CYS A 33 11.26 -9.86 -5.08
N ILE A 34 11.07 -11.09 -4.57
CA ILE A 34 10.14 -12.07 -5.17
C ILE A 34 8.67 -11.67 -5.02
N PHE A 35 8.37 -10.75 -4.12
CA PHE A 35 7.03 -10.25 -3.78
C PHE A 35 6.74 -8.85 -4.33
N CYS A 36 7.64 -8.28 -5.14
CA CYS A 36 7.55 -6.89 -5.58
C CYS A 36 6.35 -6.65 -6.49
N SER A 37 5.46 -5.72 -6.13
CA SER A 37 4.30 -5.33 -6.95
C SER A 37 4.70 -4.81 -8.33
N CYS A 38 5.87 -4.16 -8.45
CA CYS A 38 6.39 -3.68 -9.72
C CYS A 38 6.52 -4.83 -10.75
N LYS A 39 6.90 -6.04 -10.31
CA LYS A 39 6.99 -7.22 -11.19
C LYS A 39 5.63 -7.63 -11.75
N ALA A 40 4.59 -7.61 -10.91
CA ALA A 40 3.23 -7.93 -11.33
C ALA A 40 2.71 -6.91 -12.35
N GLN A 41 3.07 -5.63 -12.19
CA GLN A 41 2.64 -4.54 -13.07
C GLN A 41 3.30 -4.58 -14.44
N ASN A 42 4.61 -4.81 -14.49
CA ASN A 42 5.33 -5.01 -15.76
C ASN A 42 4.72 -6.14 -16.57
N SER A 43 4.24 -7.19 -15.91
CA SER A 43 3.62 -8.35 -16.58
C SER A 43 2.28 -8.03 -17.27
N ILE A 44 1.67 -6.87 -16.99
CA ILE A 44 0.44 -6.39 -17.64
C ILE A 44 0.66 -5.08 -18.42
N GLY A 45 1.91 -4.72 -18.71
CA GLY A 45 2.27 -3.53 -19.48
C GLY A 45 2.05 -2.20 -18.76
N LEU A 46 1.83 -2.21 -17.44
CA LEU A 46 1.79 -0.97 -16.65
C LEU A 46 3.22 -0.47 -16.41
N ARG A 47 3.48 0.77 -16.81
CA ARG A 47 4.75 1.45 -16.51
C ARG A 47 4.82 1.73 -15.01
N ASN A 48 5.81 1.16 -14.35
CA ASN A 48 6.00 1.23 -12.90
C ASN A 48 7.22 2.06 -12.48
N GLN A 49 7.90 2.71 -13.44
CA GLN A 49 9.14 3.43 -13.18
C GLN A 49 9.31 4.63 -14.11
N ILE A 50 9.89 5.70 -13.55
CA ILE A 50 10.51 6.79 -14.29
C ILE A 50 12.03 6.64 -14.11
N ASP A 51 12.80 6.70 -15.20
CA ASP A 51 14.24 6.41 -15.14
C ASP A 51 15.02 7.50 -14.41
N TYR A 52 14.70 8.76 -14.66
CA TYR A 52 15.42 9.91 -14.12
C TYR A 52 14.48 11.07 -13.85
N ILE A 53 14.71 11.79 -12.75
CA ILE A 53 13.98 13.00 -12.38
C ILE A 53 15.01 14.07 -12.02
N SER A 54 14.93 15.21 -12.69
CA SER A 54 15.84 16.33 -12.49
C SER A 54 15.30 17.33 -11.47
N LYS A 55 16.16 18.25 -11.03
CA LYS A 55 15.74 19.43 -10.24
C LYS A 55 14.73 20.30 -10.99
N ALA A 56 14.88 20.44 -12.32
CA ALA A 56 13.94 21.19 -13.15
C ALA A 56 12.56 20.51 -13.24
N ASP A 57 12.52 19.17 -13.19
CA ASP A 57 11.25 18.43 -13.05
C ASP A 57 10.59 18.78 -11.72
N ILE A 58 11.33 18.77 -10.61
CA ILE A 58 10.82 19.18 -9.29
C ILE A 58 10.24 20.59 -9.35
N ASP A 59 10.98 21.55 -9.91
CA ASP A 59 10.50 22.94 -10.05
C ASP A 59 9.16 23.03 -10.79
N SER A 60 8.92 22.12 -11.75
CA SER A 60 7.69 22.12 -12.53
C SER A 60 6.46 21.60 -11.79
N ILE A 61 6.63 20.98 -10.61
CA ILE A 61 5.53 20.36 -9.86
C ILE A 61 5.26 20.95 -8.48
N VAL A 62 6.14 21.83 -7.97
CA VAL A 62 6.01 22.37 -6.60
C VAL A 62 4.64 22.99 -6.31
N ASP A 63 4.03 23.65 -7.30
CA ASP A 63 2.72 24.30 -7.15
C ASP A 63 1.55 23.32 -6.99
N TYR A 64 1.74 22.02 -7.29
CA TYR A 64 0.71 20.99 -7.13
C TYR A 64 0.78 20.27 -5.77
N ILE A 65 1.82 20.50 -4.98
CA ILE A 65 2.01 19.86 -3.68
C ILE A 65 1.29 20.65 -2.60
N ASN A 66 0.54 19.96 -1.75
CA ASN A 66 -0.07 20.58 -0.57
C ASN A 66 0.86 20.49 0.66
N PRO A 67 1.50 21.58 1.11
CA PRO A 67 2.48 21.53 2.19
C PRO A 67 1.89 21.20 3.57
N ASN A 68 0.57 21.28 3.73
CA ASN A 68 -0.14 21.00 4.98
C ASN A 68 -0.46 19.51 5.18
N GLN A 69 -0.17 18.67 4.19
CA GLN A 69 -0.32 17.22 4.27
C GLN A 69 1.06 16.57 4.21
N THR A 70 1.18 15.34 4.73
CA THR A 70 2.42 14.56 4.60
C THR A 70 2.76 14.36 3.13
N ILE A 71 4.00 14.67 2.77
CA ILE A 71 4.53 14.48 1.42
C ILE A 71 5.27 13.13 1.39
N PHE A 72 4.80 12.20 0.56
CA PHE A 72 5.46 10.92 0.35
C PHE A 72 6.58 11.09 -0.70
N PHE A 73 7.81 10.77 -0.33
CA PHE A 73 9.00 11.00 -1.15
C PHE A 73 9.66 9.66 -1.51
N GLY A 74 9.89 9.41 -2.79
CA GLY A 74 10.44 8.15 -3.33
C GLY A 74 9.38 7.10 -3.73
N GLU A 75 8.10 7.32 -3.44
CA GLU A 75 7.00 6.41 -3.80
C GLU A 75 5.79 7.18 -4.37
N GLY A 76 5.26 6.69 -5.49
CA GLY A 76 4.12 7.24 -6.21
C GLY A 76 2.80 6.51 -5.98
N THR A 77 1.69 7.20 -6.21
CA THR A 77 0.33 6.69 -5.90
C THR A 77 -0.13 5.47 -6.70
N SER A 78 0.48 5.22 -7.87
CA SER A 78 0.13 4.07 -8.72
C SER A 78 1.19 2.97 -8.67
N PHE A 79 1.87 2.83 -7.52
CA PHE A 79 3.00 1.91 -7.35
C PHE A 79 4.14 2.22 -8.33
N LEU A 80 4.26 3.48 -8.75
CA LEU A 80 5.50 4.00 -9.32
C LEU A 80 6.48 4.06 -8.15
N SER A 81 7.22 2.98 -7.96
CA SER A 81 8.05 2.79 -6.77
C SER A 81 9.35 2.14 -7.15
N CYS A 82 10.43 2.70 -6.63
CA CYS A 82 11.75 2.10 -6.60
C CYS A 82 12.24 2.14 -5.15
N GLU A 83 13.22 1.30 -4.82
CA GLU A 83 14.02 1.52 -3.61
C GLU A 83 14.64 2.92 -3.71
N PRO A 84 14.29 3.88 -2.83
CA PRO A 84 14.69 5.26 -3.04
C PRO A 84 16.20 5.44 -3.08
N PHE A 85 16.93 4.72 -2.23
CA PHE A 85 18.40 4.78 -2.17
C PHE A 85 19.10 3.97 -3.27
N SER A 86 18.36 3.32 -4.18
CA SER A 86 18.96 2.87 -5.45
C SER A 86 19.22 4.05 -6.41
N ASN A 87 18.58 5.20 -6.19
CA ASN A 87 18.93 6.44 -6.87
C ASN A 87 20.04 7.15 -6.06
N THR A 88 21.23 7.29 -6.65
CA THR A 88 22.38 7.96 -6.03
C THR A 88 22.14 9.45 -5.77
N GLU A 89 21.22 10.07 -6.51
CA GLU A 89 20.82 11.48 -6.32
C GLU A 89 19.67 11.64 -5.32
N TYR A 90 19.17 10.56 -4.69
CA TYR A 90 17.99 10.61 -3.82
C TYR A 90 18.11 11.67 -2.72
N VAL A 91 19.23 11.69 -1.99
CA VAL A 91 19.45 12.64 -0.89
C VAL A 91 19.59 14.07 -1.42
N ASP A 92 20.27 14.26 -2.55
CA ASP A 92 20.42 15.56 -3.20
C ASP A 92 19.07 16.14 -3.67
N LEU A 93 18.21 15.29 -4.24
CA LEU A 93 16.86 15.64 -4.65
C LEU A 93 15.98 15.96 -3.45
N LEU A 94 16.12 15.20 -2.35
CA LEU A 94 15.39 15.46 -1.10
C LEU A 94 15.80 16.81 -0.51
N GLU A 95 17.08 17.11 -0.40
CA GLU A 95 17.59 18.39 0.09
C GLU A 95 17.13 19.55 -0.82
N TYR A 96 17.14 19.34 -2.13
CA TYR A 96 16.64 20.32 -3.08
C TYR A 96 15.14 20.59 -2.90
N PHE A 97 14.33 19.54 -2.85
CA PHE A 97 12.89 19.62 -2.61
C PHE A 97 12.56 20.26 -1.26
N ASN A 98 13.35 19.96 -0.23
CA ASN A 98 13.19 20.50 1.12
C ASN A 98 13.31 22.03 1.18
N LYS A 99 13.99 22.67 0.21
CA LYS A 99 14.06 24.14 0.13
C LYS A 99 12.70 24.79 -0.12
N TYR A 100 11.81 24.11 -0.85
CA TYR A 100 10.45 24.58 -1.09
C TYR A 100 9.53 24.34 0.10
N PHE A 101 9.75 23.24 0.83
CA PHE A 101 8.87 22.78 1.89
C PHE A 101 9.63 22.40 3.18
N PRO A 102 10.37 23.33 3.81
CA PRO A 102 11.27 23.00 4.92
C PRO A 102 10.53 22.47 6.16
N ASN A 103 9.31 22.96 6.39
CA ASN A 103 8.51 22.61 7.57
C ASN A 103 7.50 21.48 7.31
N SER A 104 7.31 21.06 6.06
CA SER A 104 6.35 20.00 5.74
C SER A 104 6.89 18.65 6.16
N ASN A 105 6.00 17.83 6.73
CA ASN A 105 6.30 16.45 7.08
C ASN A 105 6.54 15.64 5.80
N LYS A 106 7.70 15.00 5.69
CA LYS A 106 8.02 14.11 4.58
C LYS A 106 8.09 12.68 5.08
N MET A 107 7.67 11.71 4.27
CA MET A 107 7.79 10.31 4.60
C MET A 107 8.30 9.51 3.41
N THR A 108 9.18 8.56 3.67
CA THR A 108 9.67 7.62 2.65
C THR A 108 9.66 6.19 3.16
N THR A 109 9.59 5.24 2.24
CA THR A 109 9.70 3.81 2.51
C THR A 109 10.97 3.27 1.88
N THR A 110 11.81 2.58 2.65
CA THR A 110 13.07 1.98 2.17
C THR A 110 13.30 0.63 2.82
N THR A 111 14.04 -0.25 2.16
CA THR A 111 14.53 -1.52 2.72
C THR A 111 15.71 -1.33 3.66
N GLY A 112 16.32 -0.13 3.68
CA GLY A 112 17.53 0.19 4.45
C GLY A 112 18.83 -0.35 3.84
N LEU A 113 18.78 -1.00 2.66
CA LEU A 113 19.92 -1.70 2.09
C LEU A 113 21.02 -0.76 1.55
N ASN A 114 20.61 0.30 0.85
CA ASN A 114 21.54 1.18 0.13
C ASN A 114 21.77 2.52 0.85
N ILE A 115 21.39 2.65 2.13
CA ILE A 115 21.58 3.88 2.89
C ILE A 115 23.04 3.96 3.34
N ASN A 116 23.67 5.12 3.10
CA ASN A 116 25.04 5.36 3.54
C ASN A 116 25.06 6.15 4.87
N PRO A 117 25.86 5.74 5.87
CA PRO A 117 26.04 6.48 7.12
C PRO A 117 26.39 7.96 6.95
N GLN A 118 27.11 8.32 5.88
CA GLN A 118 27.46 9.71 5.60
C GLN A 118 26.24 10.62 5.33
N ASP A 119 25.08 10.04 4.98
CA ASP A 119 23.87 10.79 4.68
C ASP A 119 22.97 11.01 5.90
N TYR A 120 23.26 10.42 7.06
CA TYR A 120 22.36 10.47 8.21
C TYR A 120 22.04 11.90 8.67
N ASP A 121 23.05 12.75 8.77
CA ASP A 121 22.86 14.15 9.18
C ASP A 121 22.18 14.99 8.10
N ARG A 122 22.34 14.61 6.83
CA ARG A 122 21.65 15.23 5.70
C ARG A 122 20.16 14.91 5.74
N LEU A 123 19.82 13.65 6.00
CA LEU A 123 18.44 13.19 6.15
C LEU A 123 17.73 13.90 7.31
N ARG A 124 18.38 14.02 8.48
CA ARG A 124 17.80 14.73 9.64
C ARG A 124 17.40 16.18 9.36
N LYS A 125 18.16 16.87 8.50
CA LYS A 125 17.89 18.27 8.13
C LYS A 125 16.67 18.44 7.22
N CYS A 126 16.10 17.35 6.70
CA CYS A 126 15.02 17.39 5.71
C CYS A 126 13.59 17.22 6.26
N ASN A 127 13.41 17.19 7.59
CA ASN A 127 12.13 16.90 8.25
C ASN A 127 11.43 15.65 7.66
N ILE A 128 12.20 14.58 7.48
CA ILE A 128 11.76 13.33 6.88
C ILE A 128 11.63 12.24 7.94
N SER A 129 10.60 11.42 7.78
CA SER A 129 10.34 10.21 8.56
C SER A 129 10.45 8.96 7.69
N PHE A 130 10.91 7.86 8.27
CA PHE A 130 11.13 6.61 7.55
C PHE A 130 10.16 5.50 7.97
N VAL A 131 9.63 4.81 6.97
CA VAL A 131 9.06 3.46 7.11
C VAL A 131 10.09 2.45 6.61
N ILE A 132 10.64 1.65 7.52
CA ILE A 132 11.69 0.69 7.16
C ILE A 132 11.09 -0.68 6.89
N SER A 133 11.21 -1.13 5.64
CA SER A 133 10.86 -2.49 5.21
C SER A 133 11.95 -3.48 5.65
N VAL A 134 11.97 -3.74 6.96
CA VAL A 134 12.86 -4.72 7.60
C VAL A 134 12.60 -6.12 7.05
N ASN A 135 11.38 -6.44 6.62
CA ASN A 135 10.96 -7.72 6.04
C ASN A 135 11.15 -8.90 7.01
N THR A 136 12.37 -9.21 7.39
CA THR A 136 12.75 -10.13 8.47
C THR A 136 14.21 -9.85 8.86
N LEU A 137 14.57 -10.11 10.11
CA LEU A 137 15.95 -10.10 10.61
C LEU A 137 16.57 -11.51 10.56
N ASP A 138 15.93 -12.47 9.91
CA ASP A 138 16.52 -13.74 9.51
C ASP A 138 17.30 -13.59 8.19
N GLN A 139 18.62 -13.76 8.26
CA GLN A 139 19.56 -13.53 7.16
C GLN A 139 19.22 -14.38 5.94
N ASN A 140 19.01 -15.68 6.15
CA ASN A 140 18.76 -16.63 5.09
C ASN A 140 17.42 -16.32 4.43
N LYS A 141 16.38 -16.04 5.24
CA LYS A 141 15.05 -15.70 4.73
C LYS A 141 15.05 -14.37 3.97
N ARG A 142 15.77 -13.35 4.45
CA ARG A 142 15.84 -12.05 3.78
C ARG A 142 16.53 -12.14 2.43
N GLN A 143 17.67 -12.83 2.34
CA GLN A 143 18.35 -13.11 1.08
C GLN A 143 17.46 -13.89 0.12
N GLU A 144 16.72 -14.88 0.64
CA GLU A 144 15.77 -15.69 -0.13
C GLU A 144 14.68 -14.84 -0.80
N ILE A 145 14.10 -13.87 -0.08
CA ILE A 145 12.96 -13.09 -0.58
C ILE A 145 13.38 -11.81 -1.32
N MET A 146 14.52 -11.21 -1.00
CA MET A 146 15.01 -9.97 -1.65
C MET A 146 15.93 -10.26 -2.84
N LYS A 147 16.51 -11.47 -2.92
CA LYS A 147 17.50 -11.86 -3.93
C LYS A 147 18.66 -10.86 -4.05
N SER A 148 19.01 -10.20 -2.95
CA SER A 148 20.13 -9.28 -2.85
C SER A 148 21.22 -9.86 -1.95
N GLN A 149 22.46 -9.45 -2.18
CA GLN A 149 23.55 -9.62 -1.22
C GLN A 149 23.38 -8.61 -0.08
N ASP A 150 22.36 -8.83 0.75
CA ASP A 150 22.16 -8.06 1.97
C ASP A 150 22.88 -8.79 3.11
N ASN A 151 23.78 -8.12 3.83
CA ASN A 151 24.49 -8.65 5.01
C ASN A 151 24.01 -8.02 6.32
N PHE A 152 22.85 -7.35 6.29
CA PHE A 152 22.25 -6.55 7.35
C PHE A 152 23.01 -5.31 7.81
N TYR A 153 24.26 -5.10 7.40
CA TYR A 153 25.09 -4.05 8.00
C TYR A 153 24.44 -2.66 7.88
N GLY A 154 24.07 -2.24 6.67
CA GLY A 154 23.43 -0.94 6.44
C GLY A 154 22.09 -0.80 7.16
N LEU A 155 21.25 -1.85 7.13
CA LEU A 155 19.96 -1.84 7.83
C LEU A 155 20.13 -1.70 9.34
N ILE A 156 21.00 -2.51 9.94
CA ILE A 156 21.20 -2.53 11.41
C ILE A 156 21.85 -1.23 11.85
N ASP A 157 22.82 -0.72 11.09
CA ASP A 157 23.45 0.56 11.36
C ASP A 157 22.40 1.69 11.33
N PHE A 158 21.53 1.74 10.32
CA PHE A 158 20.45 2.71 10.25
C PHE A 158 19.47 2.59 11.41
N LEU A 159 19.06 1.38 11.77
CA LEU A 159 18.17 1.13 12.91
C LEU A 159 18.80 1.58 14.24
N LYS A 160 20.11 1.48 14.41
CA LYS A 160 20.79 1.95 15.63
C LYS A 160 20.94 3.47 15.64
N ASN A 161 21.42 4.01 14.53
CA ASN A 161 21.93 5.38 14.49
C ASN A 161 20.88 6.41 14.06
N CYS A 162 19.73 6.01 13.50
CA CYS A 162 18.71 6.92 12.96
C CYS A 162 17.30 6.71 13.56
N LYS A 163 17.21 6.20 14.80
CA LYS A 163 15.91 5.92 15.44
C LYS A 163 15.01 7.14 15.61
N ASP A 164 15.59 8.33 15.67
CA ASP A 164 14.90 9.62 15.81
C ASP A 164 14.03 9.93 14.58
N ILE A 165 14.49 9.57 13.39
CA ILE A 165 13.78 9.79 12.11
C ILE A 165 13.05 8.53 11.61
N ILE A 166 13.09 7.42 12.35
CA ILE A 166 12.30 6.22 12.03
C ILE A 166 10.92 6.32 12.67
N HIS A 167 9.89 6.34 11.84
CA HIS A 167 8.50 6.35 12.26
C HIS A 167 7.97 4.94 12.52
N LYS A 168 8.30 4.00 11.63
CA LYS A 168 7.74 2.64 11.63
C LYS A 168 8.71 1.63 11.05
N VAL A 169 8.69 0.41 11.58
CA VAL A 169 9.38 -0.75 11.01
C VAL A 169 8.36 -1.77 10.50
N SER A 170 8.65 -2.49 9.43
CA SER A 170 7.74 -3.46 8.80
C SER A 170 8.36 -4.84 8.71
N LEU A 171 7.66 -5.83 9.24
CA LEU A 171 8.01 -7.24 9.23
C LEU A 171 6.99 -8.08 8.45
N PHE A 172 7.50 -9.03 7.69
CA PHE A 172 6.72 -10.14 7.15
C PHE A 172 6.55 -11.22 8.20
N TYR A 173 5.32 -11.70 8.33
CA TYR A 173 5.05 -12.95 9.02
C TYR A 173 5.30 -14.12 8.07
N PHE A 174 6.19 -15.03 8.49
CA PHE A 174 6.45 -16.30 7.82
C PHE A 174 5.92 -17.46 8.64
N ASP A 175 6.34 -17.51 9.89
CA ASP A 175 5.92 -18.48 10.89
C ASP A 175 6.23 -17.92 12.29
N MET A 176 5.82 -18.67 13.32
CA MET A 176 6.04 -18.29 14.71
C MET A 176 7.51 -18.20 15.12
N LYS A 177 8.39 -19.03 14.54
CA LYS A 177 9.80 -19.07 14.91
C LYS A 177 10.51 -17.81 14.41
N ILE A 178 10.28 -17.44 13.15
CA ILE A 178 10.85 -16.24 12.55
C ILE A 178 10.31 -14.99 13.25
N LEU A 179 8.99 -14.89 13.49
CA LEU A 179 8.41 -13.75 14.18
C LEU A 179 9.05 -13.50 15.57
N LYS A 180 9.18 -14.56 16.38
CA LYS A 180 9.82 -14.47 17.70
C LYS A 180 11.25 -13.97 17.60
N SER A 181 12.04 -14.59 16.72
CA SER A 181 13.44 -14.21 16.47
C SER A 181 13.56 -12.76 16.01
N ASP A 182 12.69 -12.30 15.12
CA ASP A 182 12.70 -10.92 14.60
C ASP A 182 12.38 -9.90 15.70
N LEU A 183 11.37 -10.15 16.54
CA LEU A 183 11.05 -9.26 17.66
C LEU A 183 12.16 -9.23 18.72
N GLU A 184 12.74 -10.39 19.04
CA GLU A 184 13.89 -10.46 19.96
C GLU A 184 15.09 -9.67 19.44
N LYS A 185 15.39 -9.78 18.13
CA LYS A 185 16.49 -9.03 17.51
C LYS A 185 16.20 -7.53 17.45
N LEU A 186 14.98 -7.11 17.09
CA LEU A 186 14.59 -5.70 17.15
C LEU A 186 14.76 -5.13 18.56
N ASN A 187 14.30 -5.85 19.58
CA ASN A 187 14.45 -5.44 20.98
C ASN A 187 15.91 -5.35 21.42
N LYS A 188 16.78 -6.25 20.91
CA LYS A 188 18.23 -6.20 21.16
C LYS A 188 18.93 -5.03 20.46
N ILE A 189 18.43 -4.59 19.30
CA ILE A 189 18.93 -3.40 18.62
C ILE A 189 18.58 -2.17 19.45
N ASP A 190 17.30 -2.01 19.78
CA ASP A 190 16.80 -1.01 20.71
C ASP A 190 15.38 -1.40 21.17
N SER A 191 15.12 -1.41 22.47
CA SER A 191 13.80 -1.75 23.01
C SER A 191 12.72 -0.72 22.65
N ASP A 192 13.10 0.50 22.27
CA ASP A 192 12.19 1.52 21.75
C ASP A 192 11.42 1.03 20.52
N TYR A 193 11.98 0.11 19.72
CA TYR A 193 11.29 -0.41 18.54
C TYR A 193 10.00 -1.15 18.88
N ILE A 194 9.97 -1.90 19.99
CA ILE A 194 8.78 -2.65 20.40
C ILE A 194 7.94 -1.90 21.42
N THR A 195 8.51 -0.89 22.12
CA THR A 195 7.83 -0.16 23.19
C THR A 195 7.40 1.26 22.84
N LYS A 196 8.00 1.92 21.83
CA LYS A 196 7.73 3.33 21.49
C LYS A 196 7.45 3.59 20.02
N LYS A 197 7.86 2.69 19.13
CA LYS A 197 7.67 2.82 17.68
C LYS A 197 6.52 1.94 17.20
N GLN A 198 5.93 2.33 16.07
CA GLN A 198 5.00 1.45 15.37
C GLN A 198 5.76 0.30 14.72
N VAL A 199 5.29 -0.93 14.92
CA VAL A 199 5.78 -2.12 14.21
C VAL A 199 4.63 -2.64 13.36
N MET A 200 4.87 -2.74 12.07
CA MET A 200 3.93 -3.28 11.09
C MET A 200 4.18 -4.77 10.89
N LEU A 201 3.15 -5.59 11.08
CA LEU A 201 3.15 -7.00 10.70
C LEU A 201 2.28 -7.21 9.47
N ARG A 202 2.80 -7.96 8.50
CA ARG A 202 2.09 -8.22 7.23
C ARG A 202 2.39 -9.59 6.66
N LEU A 203 1.50 -10.10 5.82
CA LEU A 203 1.78 -11.27 5.00
C LEU A 203 2.55 -10.86 3.74
N ILE A 204 3.33 -11.78 3.18
CA ILE A 204 3.87 -11.62 1.84
C ILE A 204 2.71 -11.57 0.87
N ASP A 205 2.67 -10.54 0.04
CA ASP A 205 1.67 -10.47 -1.00
C ASP A 205 2.14 -11.16 -2.29
N TYR A 206 1.19 -11.66 -3.06
CA TYR A 206 1.44 -12.23 -4.37
C TYR A 206 0.29 -11.97 -5.32
N SER A 207 0.58 -12.14 -6.59
CA SER A 207 -0.36 -12.04 -7.71
C SER A 207 -0.14 -13.26 -8.59
N LYS A 208 -0.98 -13.47 -9.61
CA LYS A 208 -0.82 -14.58 -10.57
C LYS A 208 0.49 -14.50 -11.39
N PHE A 209 1.17 -13.36 -11.38
CA PHE A 209 2.44 -13.13 -12.08
C PHE A 209 3.67 -13.39 -11.22
N HIS A 210 3.48 -13.61 -9.92
CA HIS A 210 4.55 -14.02 -9.03
C HIS A 210 4.82 -15.51 -9.17
N ASN A 211 6.02 -15.95 -8.76
CA ASN A 211 6.37 -17.36 -8.82
C ASN A 211 5.60 -18.17 -7.75
N GLN A 212 5.50 -19.48 -7.97
CA GLN A 212 4.85 -20.42 -7.04
C GLN A 212 5.42 -20.33 -5.61
N LYS A 213 6.72 -20.06 -5.49
CA LYS A 213 7.40 -19.90 -4.20
C LYS A 213 6.79 -18.77 -3.36
N THR A 214 6.49 -17.61 -3.97
CA THR A 214 5.89 -16.47 -3.26
C THR A 214 4.49 -16.82 -2.76
N GLN A 215 3.70 -17.51 -3.60
CA GLN A 215 2.38 -18.02 -3.21
C GLN A 215 2.48 -19.03 -2.06
N GLN A 216 3.44 -19.96 -2.11
CA GLN A 216 3.61 -20.97 -1.07
C GLN A 216 4.02 -20.35 0.27
N LEU A 217 4.90 -19.34 0.26
CA LEU A 217 5.26 -18.57 1.45
C LEU A 217 4.03 -17.90 2.07
N HIS A 218 3.19 -17.24 1.27
CA HIS A 218 1.94 -16.65 1.75
C HIS A 218 1.01 -17.70 2.36
N LEU A 219 0.73 -18.79 1.64
CA LEU A 219 -0.21 -19.82 2.09
C LEU A 219 0.26 -20.52 3.36
N ASN A 220 1.56 -20.77 3.50
CA ASN A 220 2.12 -21.36 4.70
C ASN A 220 2.02 -20.41 5.90
N ALA A 221 2.38 -19.13 5.71
CA ALA A 221 2.23 -18.12 6.74
C ALA A 221 0.76 -17.96 7.18
N LYS A 222 -0.19 -18.00 6.24
CA LYS A 222 -1.62 -17.86 6.55
C LYS A 222 -2.15 -18.93 7.51
N LYS A 223 -1.60 -20.15 7.49
CA LYS A 223 -2.02 -21.27 8.37
C LYS A 223 -1.90 -20.94 9.86
N THR A 224 -0.89 -20.16 10.25
CA THR A 224 -0.62 -19.79 11.65
C THR A 224 -0.73 -18.28 11.91
N TRP A 225 -1.24 -17.52 10.95
CA TRP A 225 -1.33 -16.06 11.00
C TRP A 225 -1.96 -15.55 12.30
N PHE A 226 -3.13 -16.07 12.68
CA PHE A 226 -3.81 -15.62 13.90
C PHE A 226 -3.00 -15.85 15.18
N LYS A 227 -2.29 -16.98 15.29
CA LYS A 227 -1.37 -17.23 16.42
C LYS A 227 -0.20 -16.24 16.41
N GLY A 228 0.30 -15.90 15.22
CA GLY A 228 1.33 -14.88 15.04
C GLY A 228 0.88 -13.50 15.49
N VAL A 229 -0.34 -13.13 15.10
CA VAL A 229 -0.97 -11.86 15.45
C VAL A 229 -1.23 -11.75 16.96
N GLU A 230 -1.79 -12.78 17.59
CA GLU A 230 -1.98 -12.82 19.05
C GLU A 230 -0.65 -12.68 19.81
N TYR A 231 0.42 -13.31 19.31
CA TYR A 231 1.75 -13.17 19.88
C TYR A 231 2.30 -11.75 19.67
N PHE A 232 2.12 -11.19 18.48
CA PHE A 232 2.58 -9.85 18.14
C PHE A 232 1.92 -8.78 19.00
N ASP A 233 0.60 -8.82 19.16
CA ASP A 233 -0.17 -7.89 20.03
C ASP A 233 0.30 -7.92 21.48
N LYS A 234 0.75 -9.09 21.98
CA LYS A 234 1.25 -9.23 23.35
C LYS A 234 2.66 -8.66 23.55
N ASN A 235 3.45 -8.56 22.48
CA ASN A 235 4.88 -8.24 22.55
C ASN A 235 5.24 -6.89 21.92
N VAL A 236 4.30 -6.22 21.24
CA VAL A 236 4.50 -4.92 20.61
C VAL A 236 3.49 -3.94 21.16
N MET A 237 3.96 -2.81 21.69
CA MET A 237 3.10 -1.79 22.31
C MET A 237 2.24 -1.03 21.29
N TYR A 238 2.78 -0.78 20.10
CA TYR A 238 2.10 -0.09 19.00
C TYR A 238 2.04 -0.96 17.73
N PRO A 239 1.26 -2.07 17.75
CA PRO A 239 1.17 -2.96 16.63
C PRO A 239 0.38 -2.30 15.50
N TYR A 240 0.81 -2.54 14.27
CA TYR A 240 0.13 -2.08 13.06
C TYR A 240 -0.02 -3.25 12.09
N TYR A 241 -1.19 -3.38 11.48
CA TYR A 241 -1.45 -4.47 10.54
C TYR A 241 -1.62 -3.96 9.12
N TRP A 242 -0.92 -4.59 8.19
CA TRP A 242 -1.16 -4.42 6.76
C TRP A 242 -1.78 -5.69 6.21
N LEU A 243 -3.09 -5.66 6.07
CA LEU A 243 -3.87 -6.80 5.62
C LEU A 243 -4.61 -6.51 4.31
N ARG A 244 -4.94 -7.59 3.62
CA ARG A 244 -5.65 -7.55 2.33
C ARG A 244 -7.12 -7.88 2.48
N SER A 245 -7.54 -8.55 3.55
CA SER A 245 -8.96 -8.82 3.82
C SER A 245 -9.35 -8.41 5.24
N LEU A 246 -10.57 -7.89 5.40
CA LEU A 246 -11.18 -7.63 6.70
C LEU A 246 -11.42 -8.92 7.49
N SER A 247 -11.50 -10.06 6.80
CA SER A 247 -11.62 -11.39 7.39
C SER A 247 -10.28 -11.95 7.91
N ASP A 248 -9.15 -11.34 7.52
CA ASP A 248 -7.83 -11.75 8.04
C ASP A 248 -7.53 -11.11 9.43
N PHE A 249 -8.52 -10.43 10.03
CA PHE A 249 -8.47 -9.93 11.41
C PHE A 249 -9.22 -10.88 12.36
N PRO A 250 -8.57 -11.39 13.42
CA PRO A 250 -9.31 -12.03 14.49
C PRO A 250 -10.15 -10.97 15.24
N ASP A 251 -11.34 -11.36 15.67
CA ASP A 251 -12.36 -10.42 16.17
C ASP A 251 -12.00 -9.72 17.47
N ASN A 252 -10.99 -10.24 18.18
CA ASN A 252 -10.47 -9.69 19.43
C ASN A 252 -9.49 -8.51 19.24
N ILE A 253 -9.08 -8.17 18.01
CA ILE A 253 -8.17 -7.04 17.77
C ILE A 253 -8.92 -5.72 17.78
N LYS A 254 -8.46 -4.80 18.62
CA LYS A 254 -8.99 -3.43 18.71
C LYS A 254 -8.94 -2.76 17.33
N GLU A 255 -10.07 -2.20 16.88
CA GLU A 255 -10.22 -1.55 15.56
C GLU A 255 -9.15 -0.48 15.25
N ILE A 256 -8.56 0.12 16.29
CA ILE A 256 -7.63 1.26 16.24
C ILE A 256 -6.29 0.92 15.55
N ASN A 257 -5.91 -0.36 15.43
CA ASN A 257 -4.58 -0.78 14.95
C ASN A 257 -4.59 -1.37 13.52
N ASN A 258 -5.69 -1.20 12.79
CA ASN A 258 -5.99 -2.01 11.62
C ASN A 258 -6.07 -1.17 10.34
N SER A 259 -5.19 -1.47 9.37
CA SER A 259 -5.27 -0.89 8.02
C SER A 259 -5.44 -1.92 6.92
N ILE A 260 -6.35 -1.64 5.99
CA ILE A 260 -6.30 -2.20 4.64
C ILE A 260 -5.70 -1.12 3.76
N PHE A 261 -4.52 -1.37 3.19
CA PHE A 261 -3.85 -0.39 2.33
C PHE A 261 -3.67 1.01 2.97
N GLY A 262 -3.38 1.08 4.27
CA GLY A 262 -3.13 2.37 4.95
C GLY A 262 -4.38 3.11 5.44
N ILE A 263 -5.58 2.51 5.36
CA ILE A 263 -6.82 3.12 5.84
C ILE A 263 -7.10 2.70 7.30
N TYR A 264 -6.93 3.62 8.27
CA TYR A 264 -7.34 3.50 9.69
C TYR A 264 -8.85 3.16 9.84
N PRO A 265 -9.33 2.77 11.04
CA PRO A 265 -10.07 1.50 11.27
C PRO A 265 -10.92 1.03 10.08
N ALA A 266 -10.34 0.20 9.21
CA ALA A 266 -10.97 -0.22 7.95
C ALA A 266 -12.38 -0.83 8.13
N ARG A 267 -12.61 -1.61 9.20
CA ARG A 267 -13.94 -2.16 9.56
C ARG A 267 -14.96 -1.05 9.85
N LYS A 268 -14.62 -0.11 10.72
CA LYS A 268 -15.48 1.02 11.11
C LYS A 268 -15.77 1.94 9.94
N ILE A 269 -14.75 2.34 9.17
CA ILE A 269 -14.94 3.19 7.99
C ILE A 269 -15.83 2.50 6.97
N PHE A 270 -15.56 1.23 6.64
CA PHE A 270 -16.39 0.46 5.72
C PHE A 270 -17.84 0.39 6.20
N LYS A 271 -18.07 0.04 7.47
CA LYS A 271 -19.41 -0.04 8.07
C LYS A 271 -20.14 1.30 8.00
N ASN A 272 -19.47 2.40 8.32
CA ASN A 272 -20.05 3.74 8.26
C ASN A 272 -20.41 4.12 6.81
N LYS A 273 -19.54 3.83 5.84
CA LYS A 273 -19.81 4.10 4.43
C LYS A 273 -21.02 3.33 3.90
N ILE A 274 -21.17 2.07 4.29
CA ILE A 274 -22.38 1.30 3.95
C ILE A 274 -23.63 1.93 4.61
N LYS A 275 -23.57 2.30 5.90
CA LYS A 275 -24.69 2.97 6.58
C LYS A 275 -25.08 4.30 5.94
N GLU A 276 -24.10 5.13 5.59
CA GLU A 276 -24.31 6.40 4.86
C GLU A 276 -25.00 6.14 3.51
N ALA A 277 -24.60 5.10 2.78
CA ALA A 277 -25.24 4.72 1.52
C ALA A 277 -26.70 4.29 1.71
N LEU A 278 -26.99 3.50 2.75
CA LEU A 278 -28.35 3.07 3.07
C LEU A 278 -29.24 4.26 3.43
N GLN A 279 -28.75 5.18 4.26
CA GLN A 279 -29.47 6.42 4.61
C GLN A 279 -29.73 7.29 3.37
N PHE A 280 -28.76 7.39 2.46
CA PHE A 280 -28.93 8.08 1.20
C PHE A 280 -30.03 7.43 0.35
N PHE A 281 -30.06 6.10 0.23
CA PHE A 281 -31.10 5.41 -0.54
C PHE A 281 -32.49 5.60 0.06
N GLU A 282 -32.61 5.48 1.39
CA GLU A 282 -33.86 5.73 2.11
C GLU A 282 -34.37 7.16 1.89
N SER A 283 -33.51 8.15 2.08
CA SER A 283 -33.86 9.59 1.92
C SER A 283 -34.27 9.96 0.49
N ASN A 284 -33.83 9.19 -0.50
CA ASN A 284 -34.14 9.41 -1.91
C ASN A 284 -35.20 8.43 -2.45
N LEU A 285 -35.87 7.66 -1.58
CA LEU A 285 -36.90 6.68 -1.95
C LEU A 285 -36.39 5.63 -2.95
N ILE A 286 -35.12 5.26 -2.85
CA ILE A 286 -34.50 4.24 -3.69
C ILE A 286 -34.62 2.89 -2.97
N ASP A 287 -35.29 1.94 -3.62
CA ASP A 287 -35.44 0.58 -3.12
C ASP A 287 -34.10 -0.18 -3.10
N VAL A 288 -33.52 -0.34 -1.90
CA VAL A 288 -32.24 -1.02 -1.68
C VAL A 288 -32.25 -2.48 -2.16
N THR A 289 -33.42 -3.14 -2.20
CA THR A 289 -33.53 -4.54 -2.64
C THR A 289 -33.20 -4.69 -4.13
N LYS A 290 -33.26 -3.60 -4.90
CA LYS A 290 -32.90 -3.53 -6.33
C LYS A 290 -31.46 -3.12 -6.59
N ILE A 291 -30.65 -2.93 -5.54
CA ILE A 291 -29.26 -2.47 -5.66
C ILE A 291 -28.31 -3.65 -5.49
N GLY A 292 -27.40 -3.84 -6.46
CA GLY A 292 -26.27 -4.76 -6.34
C GLY A 292 -25.05 -4.10 -5.68
N PHE A 293 -24.58 -4.63 -4.56
CA PHE A 293 -23.38 -4.16 -3.88
C PHE A 293 -22.16 -4.86 -4.46
N LEU A 294 -21.40 -4.16 -5.28
CA LEU A 294 -20.19 -4.69 -5.93
C LEU A 294 -19.02 -4.60 -4.95
N LEU A 295 -18.69 -5.74 -4.34
CA LEU A 295 -17.76 -5.85 -3.22
C LEU A 295 -16.50 -6.59 -3.63
N ALA A 296 -15.35 -5.97 -3.35
CA ALA A 296 -14.06 -6.61 -3.51
C ALA A 296 -13.91 -7.78 -2.52
N GLU A 297 -13.10 -8.78 -2.88
CA GLU A 297 -12.84 -9.96 -2.05
C GLU A 297 -12.36 -9.59 -0.63
N SER A 298 -11.64 -8.48 -0.48
CA SER A 298 -11.18 -7.97 0.80
C SER A 298 -12.27 -7.64 1.82
N VAL A 299 -13.50 -7.40 1.39
CA VAL A 299 -14.60 -6.94 2.26
C VAL A 299 -15.86 -7.79 2.14
N TYR A 300 -15.91 -8.73 1.20
CA TYR A 300 -17.11 -9.48 0.86
C TYR A 300 -17.65 -10.26 2.07
N ASP A 301 -16.85 -11.14 2.68
CA ASP A 301 -17.31 -11.96 3.80
C ASP A 301 -17.69 -11.09 5.01
N TYR A 302 -16.92 -10.04 5.28
CA TYR A 302 -17.23 -9.08 6.34
C TYR A 302 -18.58 -8.39 6.11
N PHE A 303 -18.88 -8.00 4.86
CA PHE A 303 -20.17 -7.41 4.50
C PHE A 303 -21.32 -8.40 4.75
N ILE A 304 -21.18 -9.65 4.31
CA ILE A 304 -22.22 -10.68 4.52
C ILE A 304 -22.52 -10.89 6.01
N ILE A 305 -21.48 -10.90 6.85
CA ILE A 305 -21.61 -11.08 8.29
C ILE A 305 -22.25 -9.85 8.95
N GLN A 306 -21.84 -8.64 8.55
CA GLN A 306 -22.32 -7.40 9.19
C GLN A 306 -23.68 -6.92 8.71
N PHE A 307 -24.09 -7.29 7.50
CA PHE A 307 -25.34 -6.88 6.85
C PHE A 307 -26.07 -8.11 6.28
N PRO A 308 -26.49 -9.07 7.13
CA PRO A 308 -27.10 -10.32 6.70
C PRO A 308 -28.36 -10.12 5.86
N GLU A 309 -29.11 -9.05 6.10
CA GLU A 309 -30.29 -8.64 5.34
C GLU A 309 -29.97 -8.28 3.88
N LEU A 310 -28.75 -7.80 3.61
CA LEU A 310 -28.27 -7.45 2.27
C LEU A 310 -27.53 -8.59 1.58
N LYS A 311 -27.50 -9.80 2.16
CA LYS A 311 -26.78 -10.95 1.59
C LYS A 311 -27.18 -11.27 0.16
N LYS A 312 -28.45 -11.11 -0.22
CA LYS A 312 -28.93 -11.35 -1.59
C LYS A 312 -28.49 -10.28 -2.60
N ASN A 313 -28.06 -9.13 -2.09
CA ASN A 313 -27.63 -7.93 -2.81
C ASN A 313 -26.11 -7.86 -2.96
N ALA A 314 -25.35 -8.63 -2.17
CA ALA A 314 -23.91 -8.72 -2.27
C ALA A 314 -23.46 -9.40 -3.57
N ILE A 315 -22.57 -8.74 -4.31
CA ILE A 315 -21.95 -9.25 -5.54
C ILE A 315 -20.44 -9.30 -5.34
N PHE A 316 -19.89 -10.51 -5.44
CA PHE A 316 -18.46 -10.74 -5.33
C PHE A 316 -17.73 -10.28 -6.59
N VAL A 317 -16.76 -9.39 -6.44
CA VAL A 317 -15.90 -8.92 -7.52
C VAL A 317 -14.49 -9.47 -7.32
N LYS A 318 -14.14 -10.45 -8.16
CA LYS A 318 -12.83 -11.08 -8.16
C LYS A 318 -11.82 -10.25 -8.94
N ASN A 319 -10.62 -10.06 -8.39
CA ASN A 319 -9.50 -9.49 -9.13
C ASN A 319 -8.95 -10.53 -10.13
N ASN A 320 -9.33 -10.45 -11.40
CA ASN A 320 -8.78 -11.33 -12.44
C ASN A 320 -7.54 -10.73 -13.10
N THR A 321 -7.37 -9.41 -13.01
CA THR A 321 -6.24 -8.69 -13.59
C THR A 321 -4.93 -9.09 -12.93
N PHE A 322 -4.82 -8.90 -11.61
CA PHE A 322 -3.65 -9.30 -10.84
C PHE A 322 -3.84 -10.67 -10.17
N GLY A 323 -5.02 -10.94 -9.61
CA GLY A 323 -5.28 -12.16 -8.83
C GLY A 323 -4.38 -12.30 -7.58
N GLY A 324 -4.31 -13.52 -7.04
CA GLY A 324 -3.52 -13.82 -5.84
C GLY A 324 -4.10 -13.15 -4.58
N SER A 325 -3.24 -12.56 -3.76
CA SER A 325 -3.65 -11.86 -2.53
C SER A 325 -4.06 -10.39 -2.75
N TYR A 326 -4.11 -9.91 -4.00
CA TYR A 326 -4.51 -8.55 -4.35
C TYR A 326 -6.04 -8.42 -4.41
N THR A 327 -6.68 -8.36 -3.26
CA THR A 327 -8.14 -8.54 -3.11
C THR A 327 -8.94 -7.25 -2.91
N VAL A 328 -8.28 -6.09 -2.87
CA VAL A 328 -8.93 -4.80 -2.53
C VAL A 328 -9.45 -4.03 -3.73
N ALA A 329 -10.40 -3.13 -3.47
CA ALA A 329 -11.05 -2.32 -4.50
C ALA A 329 -10.09 -1.48 -5.37
N PRO A 330 -9.07 -0.76 -4.83
CA PRO A 330 -8.14 0.01 -5.67
C PRO A 330 -7.30 -0.82 -6.66
N LEU A 331 -7.28 -2.15 -6.52
CA LEU A 331 -6.56 -3.05 -7.42
C LEU A 331 -7.47 -3.75 -8.42
N LEU A 332 -8.77 -3.49 -8.38
CA LEU A 332 -9.74 -3.99 -9.35
C LEU A 332 -9.75 -3.08 -10.58
N THR A 333 -10.07 -3.67 -11.73
CA THR A 333 -10.26 -2.93 -13.00
C THR A 333 -11.74 -2.81 -13.34
N LEU A 334 -12.07 -1.90 -14.25
CA LEU A 334 -13.40 -1.77 -14.82
C LEU A 334 -13.90 -3.11 -15.40
N ASN A 335 -13.01 -3.88 -16.03
CA ASN A 335 -13.34 -5.21 -16.56
C ASN A 335 -13.74 -6.20 -15.47
N ASP A 336 -13.09 -6.17 -14.31
CA ASP A 336 -13.46 -7.02 -13.17
C ASP A 336 -14.91 -6.74 -12.71
N PHE A 337 -15.31 -5.46 -12.69
CA PHE A 337 -16.67 -5.05 -12.36
C PHE A 337 -17.70 -5.37 -13.45
N ILE A 338 -17.42 -5.05 -14.71
CA ILE A 338 -18.31 -5.35 -15.82
C ILE A 338 -18.61 -6.85 -15.86
N ASN A 339 -17.59 -7.69 -15.69
CA ASN A 339 -17.76 -9.14 -15.62
C ASN A 339 -18.67 -9.57 -14.45
N ALA A 340 -18.57 -8.92 -13.29
CA ALA A 340 -19.44 -9.19 -12.16
C ALA A 340 -20.89 -8.72 -12.40
N ILE A 341 -21.08 -7.54 -13.00
CA ILE A 341 -22.38 -6.97 -13.36
C ILE A 341 -23.11 -7.86 -14.39
N LEU A 342 -22.42 -8.26 -15.46
CA LEU A 342 -22.99 -9.09 -16.53
C LEU A 342 -23.46 -10.47 -16.03
N LYS A 343 -22.86 -10.98 -14.94
CA LYS A 343 -23.28 -12.21 -14.26
C LYS A 343 -24.46 -12.01 -13.31
N ASN A 344 -24.80 -10.78 -12.97
CA ASN A 344 -25.82 -10.42 -11.98
C ASN A 344 -26.93 -9.53 -12.57
N LYS A 345 -27.50 -9.95 -13.71
CA LYS A 345 -28.51 -9.22 -14.49
C LYS A 345 -29.83 -8.92 -13.76
N LYS A 346 -30.04 -9.49 -12.57
CA LYS A 346 -31.20 -9.19 -11.71
C LYS A 346 -31.20 -7.75 -11.16
N PHE A 347 -30.05 -7.07 -11.21
CA PHE A 347 -29.91 -5.67 -10.83
C PHE A 347 -29.63 -4.79 -12.06
N ASN A 348 -30.19 -3.59 -12.06
CA ASN A 348 -29.90 -2.53 -13.02
C ASN A 348 -29.19 -1.33 -12.37
N THR A 349 -29.01 -1.39 -11.05
CA THR A 349 -28.40 -0.34 -10.22
C THR A 349 -27.39 -0.98 -9.29
N PHE A 350 -26.20 -0.39 -9.20
CA PHE A 350 -25.09 -0.93 -8.44
C PHE A 350 -24.45 0.12 -7.54
N LEU A 351 -23.84 -0.33 -6.44
CA LEU A 351 -23.03 0.47 -5.53
C LEU A 351 -21.60 -0.08 -5.51
N THR A 352 -20.60 0.79 -5.60
CA THR A 352 -19.20 0.39 -5.40
C THR A 352 -18.35 1.51 -4.77
N SER A 353 -17.11 1.20 -4.43
CA SER A 353 -16.18 2.14 -3.82
C SER A 353 -15.69 3.17 -4.84
N LYS A 354 -15.68 4.46 -4.50
CA LYS A 354 -15.07 5.48 -5.36
C LYS A 354 -13.56 5.30 -5.53
N THR A 355 -12.90 4.59 -4.61
CA THR A 355 -11.43 4.41 -4.60
C THR A 355 -10.89 3.60 -5.78
N ILE A 356 -11.76 2.90 -6.50
CA ILE A 356 -11.42 2.19 -7.74
C ILE A 356 -11.09 3.20 -8.84
N PHE A 357 -11.84 4.31 -8.89
CA PHE A 357 -11.83 5.27 -9.98
C PHE A 357 -11.12 6.56 -9.58
N ASN A 358 -9.83 6.44 -9.21
CA ASN A 358 -9.04 7.62 -8.93
C ASN A 358 -8.93 8.47 -10.21
N TRP A 359 -9.35 9.73 -10.17
CA TRP A 359 -9.45 10.60 -11.35
C TRP A 359 -10.34 10.05 -12.49
N LYS A 360 -11.45 9.38 -12.12
CA LYS A 360 -12.41 8.73 -13.04
C LYS A 360 -11.84 7.54 -13.82
N ARG A 361 -10.64 7.07 -13.47
CA ARG A 361 -9.98 5.94 -14.13
C ARG A 361 -9.66 4.82 -13.16
N ASP A 362 -9.76 3.58 -13.63
CA ASP A 362 -9.21 2.45 -12.90
C ASP A 362 -7.67 2.41 -12.95
N ILE A 363 -7.06 1.45 -12.26
CA ILE A 363 -5.60 1.23 -12.27
C ILE A 363 -5.03 0.88 -13.66
N GLY A 364 -5.88 0.42 -14.59
CA GLY A 364 -5.54 0.17 -15.99
C GLY A 364 -5.65 1.40 -16.89
N GLY A 365 -6.13 2.54 -16.35
CA GLY A 365 -6.33 3.78 -17.09
C GLY A 365 -7.68 3.86 -17.83
N ASN A 366 -8.58 2.89 -17.65
CA ASN A 366 -9.90 2.86 -18.27
C ASN A 366 -10.85 3.81 -17.55
N HIS A 367 -11.61 4.59 -18.30
CA HIS A 367 -12.62 5.49 -17.74
C HIS A 367 -13.91 4.75 -17.43
N ILE A 368 -14.61 5.16 -16.37
CA ILE A 368 -16.06 4.93 -16.33
C ILE A 368 -16.67 5.74 -17.47
N ILE A 369 -17.19 5.05 -18.48
CA ILE A 369 -18.14 5.62 -19.41
C ILE A 369 -19.52 5.39 -18.79
N PHE A 370 -20.30 6.45 -18.58
CA PHE A 370 -21.63 6.34 -17.96
C PHE A 370 -22.72 5.85 -18.94
N ASP A 371 -22.36 5.49 -20.17
CA ASP A 371 -23.28 5.00 -21.22
C ASP A 371 -23.50 3.47 -21.16
N TYR A 372 -23.53 2.91 -19.95
CA TYR A 372 -23.94 1.52 -19.76
C TYR A 372 -25.44 1.42 -19.47
N PRO A 373 -26.10 0.30 -19.78
CA PRO A 373 -27.53 0.09 -19.49
C PRO A 373 -27.83 -0.07 -17.99
N PHE A 374 -26.92 0.34 -17.11
CA PHE A 374 -27.01 0.22 -15.66
C PHE A 374 -26.49 1.47 -14.95
N LYS A 375 -27.03 1.75 -13.76
CA LYS A 375 -26.65 2.89 -12.92
C LYS A 375 -25.58 2.46 -11.89
N ILE A 376 -24.57 3.30 -11.65
CA ILE A 376 -23.55 3.06 -10.61
C ILE A 376 -23.52 4.24 -9.62
N TYR A 377 -23.63 3.93 -8.33
CA TYR A 377 -23.31 4.83 -7.23
C TYR A 377 -21.90 4.56 -6.71
N LEU A 378 -21.16 5.63 -6.40
CA LEU A 378 -19.81 5.59 -5.84
C LEU A 378 -19.82 6.15 -4.43
N ILE A 379 -19.24 5.42 -3.46
CA ILE A 379 -19.14 5.84 -2.04
C ILE A 379 -17.72 5.89 -1.52
#